data_AF-A0A4Y1ZWY8-F1
#
_entry.id   AF-A0A4Y1ZWY8-F1
#
_cell.length_a   1.000
_cell.length_b   1.000
_cell.length_c   1.000
_cell.angle_alpha   90.00
_cell.angle_beta   90.00
_cell.angle_gamma   90.00
#
_symmetry.space_group_name_H-M   'P 1'
#
loop_
_entity.id
_entity.type
_entity.pdbx_description
1 polymer ?
#
loop_
_entity_poly.entity_id
_entity_poly.type
_entity_poly.pdbx_seq_one_letter_code
_entity_poly.pdbx_strand_id
1 'polypeptide(L)'
;VIRTPKTFTMDTEIKTVVAGNANVGLVNGRSLEEFLNDVVFIDIPARITGHKEFRRDVTVEGNLEAELINGISLERDVITLVCNEKGPQKITGEKTFDKLTVNASVHVTGTVNSYNLFDLYQDTLLMEGDQTVYGTKIIK
;
A
#
# COMPACT_ATOMS: atom_id res chain seq x y z
N VAL A 1 11.31 -0.38 -60.86
CA VAL A 1 11.50 0.13 -59.48
C VAL A 1 11.99 1.55 -59.58
N ILE A 2 11.17 2.52 -59.19
CA ILE A 2 11.55 3.93 -59.18
C ILE A 2 12.33 4.15 -57.88
N ARG A 3 13.55 4.68 -57.99
CA ARG A 3 14.49 4.84 -56.86
C ARG A 3 14.55 6.28 -56.32
N THR A 4 13.74 7.18 -56.87
CA THR A 4 13.71 8.60 -56.52
C THR A 4 12.41 8.96 -55.78
N PRO A 5 12.44 9.94 -54.87
CA PRO A 5 11.23 10.48 -54.26
C PRO A 5 10.21 10.91 -55.32
N LYS A 6 8.94 10.59 -55.09
CA LYS A 6 7.81 11.07 -55.90
C LYS A 6 6.92 11.97 -55.06
N THR A 7 6.60 13.14 -55.59
CA THR A 7 5.61 14.06 -55.02
C THR A 7 4.40 14.07 -55.94
N PHE A 8 3.21 13.88 -55.38
CA PHE A 8 1.94 14.04 -56.09
C PHE A 8 1.33 15.37 -55.67
N THR A 9 1.05 16.24 -56.64
CA THR A 9 0.50 17.58 -56.40
C THR A 9 -1.01 17.66 -56.66
N MET A 10 -1.65 16.53 -56.99
CA MET A 10 -3.07 16.40 -57.27
C MET A 10 -3.58 15.08 -56.68
N ASP A 11 -4.88 15.02 -56.42
CA ASP A 11 -5.55 13.81 -55.97
C ASP A 11 -5.27 12.67 -56.95
N THR A 12 -4.71 11.57 -56.41
CA THR A 12 -4.33 10.40 -57.20
C THR A 12 -4.90 9.16 -56.52
N GLU A 13 -5.70 8.39 -57.25
CA GLU A 13 -6.21 7.10 -56.78
C GLU A 13 -5.30 5.98 -57.27
N ILE A 14 -4.64 5.28 -56.33
CA ILE A 14 -3.73 4.16 -56.64
C ILE A 14 -4.22 2.93 -55.89
N LYS A 15 -4.51 1.85 -56.61
CA LYS A 15 -4.99 0.58 -56.02
C LYS A 15 -4.02 -0.05 -55.02
N THR A 16 -2.70 0.13 -55.24
CA THR A 16 -1.67 -0.42 -54.35
C THR A 16 -0.44 0.48 -54.37
N VAL A 17 -0.03 0.93 -53.19
CA VAL A 17 1.23 1.66 -52.98
C VAL A 17 2.12 0.78 -52.12
N VAL A 18 3.35 0.54 -52.59
CA VAL A 18 4.40 -0.12 -51.80
C VAL A 18 5.51 0.89 -51.59
N ALA A 19 5.67 1.34 -50.34
CA ALA A 19 6.74 2.23 -49.92
C ALA A 19 7.68 1.48 -48.96
N GLY A 20 8.98 1.73 -49.05
CA GLY A 20 9.94 1.25 -48.05
C GLY A 20 9.78 2.00 -46.73
N ASN A 21 9.96 3.33 -46.79
CA ASN A 21 9.67 4.25 -45.69
C ASN A 21 8.60 5.25 -46.17
N ALA A 22 7.64 5.57 -45.30
CA ALA A 22 6.59 6.54 -45.58
C ALA A 22 6.41 7.48 -44.38
N ASN A 23 6.34 8.78 -44.64
CA ASN A 23 5.88 9.76 -43.66
C ASN A 23 4.37 9.92 -43.86
N VAL A 24 3.60 9.38 -42.94
CA VAL A 24 2.14 9.34 -43.03
C VAL A 24 1.55 10.28 -41.98
N GLY A 25 0.83 11.30 -42.43
CA GLY A 25 0.09 12.19 -41.53
C GLY A 25 -1.23 11.55 -41.09
N LEU A 26 -2.09 11.21 -42.06
CA LEU A 26 -3.41 10.63 -41.81
C LEU A 26 -3.49 9.18 -42.28
N VAL A 27 -4.07 8.32 -41.45
CA VAL A 27 -4.48 6.95 -41.81
C VAL A 27 -5.99 6.88 -41.62
N ASN A 28 -6.73 6.58 -42.70
CA ASN A 28 -8.21 6.55 -42.70
C ASN A 28 -8.84 7.83 -42.10
N GLY A 29 -8.28 8.99 -42.43
CA GLY A 29 -8.77 10.30 -41.95
C GLY A 29 -8.43 10.62 -40.48
N ARG A 30 -7.64 9.79 -39.80
CA ARG A 30 -7.18 10.02 -38.42
C ARG A 30 -5.69 10.30 -38.38
N SER A 31 -5.25 11.21 -37.51
CA SER A 31 -3.84 11.46 -37.28
C SER A 31 -3.17 10.21 -36.73
N LEU A 32 -2.15 9.71 -37.45
CA LEU A 32 -1.37 8.58 -37.00
C LEU A 32 -0.60 8.94 -35.72
N GLU A 33 -0.11 10.18 -35.64
CA GLU A 33 0.61 10.68 -34.47
C GLU A 33 -0.29 10.71 -33.22
N GLU A 34 -1.51 11.24 -33.33
CA GLU A 34 -2.45 11.26 -32.20
C GLU A 34 -2.81 9.84 -31.75
N PHE A 35 -3.02 8.93 -32.70
CA PHE A 35 -3.29 7.52 -32.41
C PHE A 35 -2.12 6.87 -31.66
N LEU A 36 -0.89 7.07 -32.13
CA LEU A 36 0.31 6.52 -31.48
C LEU A 36 0.55 7.08 -30.08
N ASN A 37 0.07 8.30 -29.80
CA ASN A 37 0.15 8.91 -28.47
C ASN A 37 -0.90 8.39 -27.48
N ASP A 38 -1.99 7.76 -27.96
CA ASP A 38 -3.09 7.24 -27.11
C ASP A 38 -3.02 5.72 -26.89
N VAL A 39 -2.26 4.99 -27.71
CA VAL A 39 -2.08 3.54 -27.55
C VAL A 39 -1.15 3.21 -26.39
N VAL A 40 -1.46 2.10 -25.71
CA VAL A 40 -0.59 1.50 -24.71
C VAL A 40 0.18 0.37 -25.39
N PHE A 41 1.49 0.51 -25.50
CA PHE A 41 2.37 -0.53 -26.04
C PHE A 41 2.61 -1.63 -25.00
N ILE A 42 2.77 -2.86 -25.47
CA ILE A 42 2.88 -4.06 -24.61
C ILE A 42 4.26 -4.21 -23.95
N ASP A 43 5.26 -3.52 -24.48
CA ASP A 43 6.68 -3.64 -24.13
C ASP A 43 7.29 -2.32 -23.65
N ILE A 44 6.50 -1.25 -23.58
CA ILE A 44 6.94 0.07 -23.15
C ILE A 44 6.19 0.43 -21.87
N PRO A 45 6.90 0.82 -20.79
CA PRO A 45 6.26 1.33 -19.58
C PRO A 45 5.34 2.50 -19.91
N ALA A 46 4.07 2.41 -19.50
CA ALA A 46 3.05 3.40 -19.80
C ALA A 46 2.34 3.87 -18.54
N ARG A 47 2.02 5.16 -18.48
CA ARG A 47 1.15 5.73 -17.44
C ARG A 47 -0.26 5.87 -17.98
N ILE A 48 -1.19 5.06 -17.45
CA ILE A 48 -2.60 5.08 -17.83
C ILE A 48 -3.36 5.95 -16.83
N THR A 49 -3.94 7.05 -17.29
CA THR A 49 -4.68 8.00 -16.44
C THR A 49 -6.20 7.81 -16.48
N GLY A 50 -6.73 7.19 -17.54
CA GLY A 50 -8.15 6.90 -17.68
C GLY A 50 -8.58 5.65 -16.92
N HIS A 51 -9.83 5.63 -16.46
CA HIS A 51 -10.44 4.44 -15.85
C HIS A 51 -10.43 3.25 -16.82
N LYS A 52 -10.01 2.08 -16.35
CA LYS A 52 -9.97 0.83 -17.14
C LYS A 52 -10.78 -0.24 -16.45
N GLU A 53 -11.60 -0.93 -17.24
CA GLU A 53 -12.37 -2.10 -16.84
C GLU A 53 -11.86 -3.29 -17.62
N PHE A 54 -11.40 -4.32 -16.93
CA PHE A 54 -10.98 -5.59 -17.54
C PHE A 54 -12.14 -6.57 -17.46
N ARG A 55 -12.67 -6.97 -18.62
CA ARG A 55 -13.82 -7.89 -18.72
C ARG A 55 -13.47 -9.36 -18.51
N ARG A 56 -12.20 -9.66 -18.31
CA ARG A 56 -11.63 -10.99 -18.09
C ARG A 56 -10.59 -10.90 -16.99
N ASP A 57 -10.18 -12.06 -16.49
CA ASP A 57 -9.18 -12.17 -15.44
C ASP A 57 -7.87 -11.47 -15.83
N VAL A 58 -7.26 -10.82 -14.84
CA VAL A 58 -5.97 -10.15 -14.95
C VAL A 58 -5.00 -10.84 -14.01
N THR A 59 -3.87 -11.28 -14.57
CA THR A 59 -2.75 -11.82 -13.81
C THR A 59 -1.63 -10.79 -13.79
N VAL A 60 -1.11 -10.50 -12.61
CA VAL A 60 0.09 -9.66 -12.43
C VAL A 60 1.22 -10.58 -11.97
N GLU A 61 2.25 -10.73 -12.81
CA GLU A 61 3.39 -11.62 -12.51
C GLU A 61 4.41 -10.96 -11.56
N GLY A 62 4.41 -9.63 -11.47
CA GLY A 62 5.30 -8.85 -10.63
C GLY A 62 4.64 -8.32 -9.36
N ASN A 63 5.27 -7.32 -8.75
CA ASN A 63 4.70 -6.62 -7.61
C ASN A 63 3.51 -5.76 -8.04
N LEU A 64 2.43 -5.84 -7.26
CA LEU A 64 1.28 -4.97 -7.41
C LEU A 64 1.27 -3.96 -6.26
N GLU A 65 1.39 -2.68 -6.62
CA GLU A 65 1.12 -1.58 -5.70
C GLU A 65 -0.29 -1.05 -5.99
N ALA A 66 -1.21 -1.28 -5.05
CA ALA A 66 -2.59 -0.85 -5.16
C ALA A 66 -3.04 -0.22 -3.85
N GLU A 67 -3.76 0.90 -3.94
CA GLU A 67 -4.37 1.55 -2.78
C GLU A 67 -5.49 0.68 -2.20
N LEU A 68 -6.29 0.07 -3.08
CA LEU A 68 -7.43 -0.78 -2.75
C LEU A 68 -7.42 -2.05 -3.58
N ILE A 69 -7.67 -3.18 -2.92
CA ILE A 69 -7.94 -4.46 -3.56
C ILE A 69 -9.34 -4.89 -3.11
N ASN A 70 -10.29 -5.00 -4.05
CA ASN A 70 -11.69 -5.29 -3.74
C ASN A 70 -12.30 -4.33 -2.69
N GLY A 71 -11.89 -3.05 -2.72
CA GLY A 71 -12.32 -2.03 -1.75
C GLY A 71 -11.62 -2.11 -0.38
N ILE A 72 -10.66 -3.02 -0.21
CA ILE A 72 -9.90 -3.20 1.02
C ILE A 72 -8.55 -2.49 0.90
N SER A 73 -8.23 -1.61 1.84
CA SER A 73 -6.90 -1.02 1.96
C SER A 73 -5.98 -1.94 2.76
N LEU A 74 -4.95 -2.49 2.12
CA LEU A 74 -4.00 -3.39 2.79
C LEU A 74 -3.24 -2.71 3.94
N GLU A 75 -3.07 -1.39 3.90
CA GLU A 75 -2.39 -0.63 4.95
C GLU A 75 -3.24 -0.44 6.21
N ARG A 76 -4.57 -0.34 6.05
CA ARG A 76 -5.49 0.03 7.14
C ARG A 76 -6.38 -1.10 7.62
N ASP A 77 -6.83 -1.95 6.69
CA ASP A 77 -7.92 -2.90 6.93
C ASP A 77 -7.43 -4.33 7.16
N VAL A 78 -6.15 -4.59 6.90
CA VAL A 78 -5.55 -5.94 6.99
C VAL A 78 -4.41 -5.93 7.98
N ILE A 79 -4.35 -6.97 8.83
CA ILE A 79 -3.18 -7.24 9.66
C ILE A 79 -2.28 -8.21 8.90
N THR A 80 -1.06 -7.79 8.56
CA THR A 80 -0.12 -8.60 7.78
C THR A 80 0.75 -9.45 8.70
N LEU A 81 1.10 -10.66 8.24
CA LEU A 81 2.03 -11.55 8.96
C LEU A 81 3.50 -11.12 8.82
N VAL A 82 3.79 -10.21 7.89
CA VAL A 82 5.14 -9.80 7.53
C VAL A 82 5.31 -8.32 7.85
N CYS A 83 6.40 -7.98 8.55
CA CYS A 83 6.86 -6.60 8.67
C CYS A 83 7.36 -6.13 7.31
N ASN A 84 6.80 -5.06 6.78
CA ASN A 84 7.30 -4.45 5.55
C ASN A 84 8.58 -3.64 5.86
N GLU A 85 9.15 -3.00 4.83
CA GLU A 85 10.32 -2.11 4.99
C GLU A 85 10.07 -0.95 5.97
N LYS A 86 8.80 -0.62 6.25
CA LYS A 86 8.39 0.41 7.22
C LYS A 86 8.40 -0.11 8.67
N GLY A 87 8.69 -1.39 8.89
CA GLY A 87 8.79 -2.00 10.22
C GLY A 87 7.50 -2.70 10.69
N PRO A 88 7.34 -2.90 12.01
CA PRO A 88 6.17 -3.56 12.58
C PRO A 88 4.88 -2.78 12.31
N GLN A 89 3.81 -3.49 11.98
CA GLN A 89 2.50 -2.87 11.80
C GLN A 89 1.95 -2.38 13.15
N LYS A 90 1.47 -1.13 13.18
CA LYS A 90 0.75 -0.59 14.34
C LYS A 90 -0.69 -1.10 14.35
N ILE A 91 -0.97 -2.08 15.20
CA ILE A 91 -2.33 -2.57 15.44
C ILE A 91 -2.98 -1.71 16.52
N THR A 92 -4.11 -1.07 16.21
CA THR A 92 -4.82 -0.15 17.12
C THR A 92 -6.11 -0.77 17.66
N GLY A 93 -6.73 -0.11 18.65
CA GLY A 93 -7.95 -0.56 19.32
C GLY A 93 -7.72 -1.49 20.50
N GLU A 94 -8.74 -1.69 21.32
CA GLU A 94 -8.67 -2.58 22.49
C GLU A 94 -8.39 -4.03 22.07
N LYS A 95 -7.62 -4.74 22.89
CA LYS A 95 -7.23 -6.13 22.67
C LYS A 95 -7.48 -6.93 23.93
N THR A 96 -8.10 -8.09 23.76
CA THR A 96 -8.33 -9.07 24.83
C THR A 96 -7.49 -10.29 24.52
N PHE A 97 -6.82 -10.82 25.54
CA PHE A 97 -5.96 -12.00 25.43
C PHE A 97 -6.41 -13.03 26.47
N ASP A 98 -6.55 -14.29 26.07
CA ASP A 98 -6.80 -15.38 27.02
C ASP A 98 -5.59 -15.61 27.93
N LYS A 99 -4.39 -15.52 27.34
CA LYS A 99 -3.11 -15.58 28.02
C LYS A 99 -2.13 -14.63 27.35
N LEU A 100 -1.50 -13.77 28.14
CA LEU A 100 -0.45 -12.85 27.69
C LEU A 100 0.84 -13.14 28.47
N THR A 101 1.90 -13.47 27.74
CA THR A 101 3.26 -13.56 28.30
C THR A 101 4.07 -12.39 27.73
N VAL A 102 4.65 -11.58 28.61
CA VAL A 102 5.52 -10.45 28.22
C VAL A 102 6.92 -10.71 28.75
N ASN A 103 7.92 -10.71 27.86
CA ASN A 103 9.32 -10.97 28.23
C ASN A 103 10.07 -9.71 28.72
N ALA A 104 9.36 -8.62 28.94
CA ALA A 104 9.88 -7.32 29.34
C ALA A 104 8.94 -6.68 30.38
N SER A 105 9.40 -5.60 31.01
CA SER A 105 8.59 -4.84 31.95
C SER A 105 7.32 -4.32 31.30
N VAL A 106 6.19 -4.49 31.98
CA VAL A 106 4.89 -3.96 31.57
C VAL A 106 4.64 -2.65 32.29
N HIS A 107 4.32 -1.60 31.55
CA HIS A 107 3.85 -0.34 32.14
C HIS A 107 2.32 -0.36 32.21
N VAL A 108 1.79 -0.38 33.43
CA VAL A 108 0.34 -0.38 33.69
C VAL A 108 -0.09 1.05 34.04
N THR A 109 -0.94 1.64 33.22
CA THR A 109 -1.50 2.98 33.46
C THR A 109 -2.87 2.96 34.15
N GLY A 110 -3.51 1.78 34.22
CA GLY A 110 -4.81 1.57 34.85
C GLY A 110 -4.74 0.62 36.04
N THR A 111 -5.81 -0.16 36.23
CA THR A 111 -5.91 -1.13 37.32
C THR A 111 -5.55 -2.54 36.90
N VAL A 112 -4.96 -3.33 37.81
CA VAL A 112 -4.86 -4.79 37.68
C VAL A 112 -5.90 -5.42 38.59
N ASN A 113 -6.82 -6.21 38.03
CA ASN A 113 -7.94 -6.81 38.76
C ASN A 113 -8.73 -5.80 39.61
N SER A 114 -9.01 -4.62 39.04
CA SER A 114 -9.69 -3.49 39.71
C SER A 114 -8.88 -2.78 40.81
N TYR A 115 -7.61 -3.12 41.01
CA TYR A 115 -6.72 -2.42 41.94
C TYR A 115 -5.74 -1.50 41.24
N ASN A 116 -5.56 -0.29 41.76
CA ASN A 116 -4.47 0.59 41.37
C ASN A 116 -3.17 0.10 42.04
N LEU A 117 -2.17 -0.27 41.24
CA LEU A 117 -0.92 -0.83 41.75
C LEU A 117 -0.08 0.18 42.53
N PHE A 118 -0.17 1.47 42.19
CA PHE A 118 0.55 2.53 42.90
C PHE A 118 -0.03 2.71 44.31
N ASP A 119 -1.35 2.83 44.41
CA ASP A 119 -2.04 2.96 45.71
C ASP A 119 -1.79 1.72 46.58
N LEU A 120 -1.91 0.52 45.99
CA LEU A 120 -1.64 -0.74 46.67
C LEU A 120 -0.21 -0.80 47.22
N TYR A 121 0.78 -0.33 46.45
CA TYR A 121 2.17 -0.30 46.89
C TYR A 121 2.38 0.64 48.09
N GLN A 122 1.76 1.82 48.10
CA GLN A 122 1.87 2.77 49.21
C GLN A 122 1.21 2.24 50.50
N ASP A 123 0.12 1.49 50.36
CA ASP A 123 -0.64 0.94 51.49
C ASP A 123 -0.15 -0.44 51.95
N THR A 124 0.96 -0.94 51.38
CA THR A 124 1.51 -2.26 51.71
C THR A 124 2.80 -2.14 52.52
N LEU A 125 2.84 -2.82 53.67
CA LEU A 125 4.10 -3.09 54.38
C LEU A 125 4.80 -4.27 53.72
N LEU A 126 5.94 -4.04 53.07
CA LEU A 126 6.71 -5.09 52.40
C LEU A 126 7.48 -5.91 53.43
N MET A 127 7.68 -7.21 53.15
CA MET A 127 8.45 -8.10 54.05
C MET A 127 9.96 -7.84 54.00
N GLU A 128 10.44 -7.22 52.92
CA GLU A 128 11.86 -6.96 52.68
C GLU A 128 12.07 -5.47 52.36
N GLY A 129 13.26 -4.98 52.65
CA GLY A 129 13.65 -3.58 52.46
C GLY A 129 13.27 -2.68 53.64
N ASP A 130 14.11 -1.67 53.87
CA ASP A 130 13.89 -0.69 54.93
C ASP A 130 12.65 0.16 54.63
N GLN A 131 11.73 0.20 55.58
CA GLN A 131 10.49 0.97 55.49
C GLN A 131 10.28 1.79 56.76
N THR A 132 9.86 3.03 56.58
CA THR A 132 9.46 3.87 57.71
C THR A 132 7.95 3.75 57.90
N VAL A 133 7.55 3.15 59.02
CA VAL A 133 6.14 2.99 59.37
C VAL A 133 5.76 4.00 60.45
N TYR A 134 4.78 4.84 60.14
CA TYR A 134 4.22 5.78 61.11
C TYR A 134 3.01 5.13 61.78
N GLY A 135 2.99 5.10 63.11
CA GLY A 135 1.88 4.52 63.86
C GLY A 135 1.98 4.77 65.36
N THR A 136 0.83 4.77 66.04
CA THR A 136 0.76 4.91 67.50
C THR A 136 1.12 3.60 68.18
N LYS A 137 2.23 3.59 68.92
CA LYS A 137 2.67 2.43 69.69
C LYS A 137 1.87 2.38 71.01
N ILE A 138 1.00 1.39 71.15
CA ILE A 138 0.37 1.08 72.43
C ILE A 138 1.26 0.05 73.14
N ILE A 139 1.94 0.47 74.19
CA ILE A 139 2.69 -0.43 75.07
C ILE A 139 1.73 -0.81 76.21
N LYS A 140 1.45 -2.11 76.34
CA LYS A 140 0.79 -2.68 77.52
C LYS A 140 1.84 -3.25 78.47
#